data_AF-A0A1A8P4X5-F1
#
_entry.id   AF-A0A1A8P4X5-F1
#
_cell.length_a   1.000
_cell.length_b   1.000
_cell.length_c   1.000
_cell.angle_alpha   90.00
_cell.angle_beta   90.00
_cell.angle_gamma   90.00
#
_symmetry.space_group_name_H-M   'P 1'
#
loop_
_entity.id
_entity.type
_entity.pdbx_description
1 polymer ?
#
loop_
_entity_poly.entity_id
_entity_poly.type
_entity_poly.pdbx_seq_one_letter_code
_entity_poly.pdbx_strand_id
1 'polypeptide(L)'
;FTAIAEVLFGVREQLQNLQDQNNKYSSWDPSKLSASIAELNKFVLSLITKLLTNSLVVEKQPIMLNLPHRPLILKTMVRFKVTVRFLANLPVFNGLLKVKPVFDKDVEEAKPVSGFRLFDFTSDNSKVLDVDTPDGGLKAQFEHM
;
A
#
# COMPACT_ATOMS: atom_id res chain seq x y z
N PHE A 1 0.00 5.99 -11.16
CA PHE A 1 -0.49 4.94 -10.26
C PHE A 1 -1.99 4.75 -10.39
N THR A 2 -2.84 5.72 -10.00
CA THR A 2 -4.31 5.61 -10.10
C THR A 2 -4.83 5.16 -11.46
N ALA A 3 -4.49 5.86 -12.55
CA ALA A 3 -4.96 5.50 -13.89
C ALA A 3 -4.60 4.05 -14.31
N ILE A 4 -3.41 3.59 -13.94
CA ILE A 4 -3.00 2.20 -14.22
C ILE A 4 -3.80 1.22 -13.37
N ALA A 5 -4.09 1.56 -12.11
CA ALA A 5 -4.93 0.74 -11.25
C ALA A 5 -6.33 0.59 -11.85
N GLU A 6 -6.95 1.69 -12.28
CA GLU A 6 -8.28 1.68 -12.94
C GLU A 6 -8.29 0.77 -14.17
N VAL A 7 -7.30 0.90 -15.04
CA VAL A 7 -7.16 0.04 -16.23
C VAL A 7 -7.03 -1.43 -15.83
N LEU A 8 -6.17 -1.77 -14.88
CA LEU A 8 -5.98 -3.16 -14.46
C LEU A 8 -7.23 -3.76 -13.80
N PHE A 9 -7.94 -2.99 -12.98
CA PHE A 9 -9.23 -3.41 -12.41
C PHE A 9 -10.29 -3.59 -13.50
N GLY A 10 -10.36 -2.70 -14.48
CA GLY A 10 -11.24 -2.82 -15.64
C GLY A 10 -10.93 -4.06 -16.49
N VAL A 11 -9.66 -4.34 -16.77
CA VAL A 11 -9.24 -5.57 -17.48
C VAL A 11 -9.66 -6.81 -16.70
N ARG A 12 -9.51 -6.81 -15.36
CA ARG A 12 -9.95 -7.92 -14.52
C ARG A 12 -11.47 -8.15 -14.60
N GLU A 13 -12.26 -7.08 -14.58
CA GLU A 13 -13.71 -7.16 -14.75
C GLU A 13 -14.08 -7.72 -16.14
N GLN A 14 -13.41 -7.26 -17.20
CA GLN A 14 -13.63 -7.76 -18.55
C GLN A 14 -13.30 -9.26 -18.68
N LEU A 15 -12.21 -9.72 -18.04
CA LEU A 15 -11.86 -11.15 -18.00
C LEU A 15 -12.89 -11.98 -17.23
N GLN A 16 -13.45 -11.45 -16.14
CA GLN A 16 -14.54 -12.11 -15.40
C GLN A 16 -15.78 -12.24 -16.28
N ASN A 17 -16.20 -11.15 -16.93
CA ASN A 17 -17.33 -11.16 -17.85
C ASN A 17 -17.12 -12.16 -18.99
N LEU A 18 -15.92 -12.23 -19.57
CA LEU A 18 -15.57 -13.18 -20.62
C LEU A 18 -15.66 -14.63 -20.14
N GLN A 19 -15.21 -14.92 -18.92
CA GLN A 19 -15.36 -16.25 -18.31
C GLN A 19 -16.84 -16.62 -18.15
N ASP A 20 -17.66 -15.69 -17.66
CA ASP A 20 -19.08 -15.93 -17.44
C ASP A 20 -19.83 -16.19 -18.76
N GLN A 21 -19.50 -15.45 -19.83
CA GLN A 21 -20.02 -15.74 -21.17
C GLN A 21 -19.54 -17.11 -21.68
N ASN A 22 -18.26 -17.43 -21.52
CA ASN A 22 -17.71 -18.72 -21.94
C ASN A 22 -18.44 -19.89 -21.25
N ASN A 23 -18.71 -19.77 -19.96
CA ASN A 23 -19.45 -20.76 -19.18
C ASN A 23 -20.90 -20.91 -19.65
N LYS A 24 -21.54 -19.81 -20.08
CA LYS A 24 -22.94 -19.79 -20.52
C LYS A 24 -23.16 -20.40 -21.90
N TYR A 25 -22.20 -20.27 -22.82
CA TYR A 25 -22.37 -20.64 -24.24
C TYR A 25 -21.51 -21.82 -24.71
N SER A 26 -20.57 -22.32 -23.90
CA SER A 26 -19.72 -23.43 -24.32
C SER A 26 -20.40 -24.79 -24.16
N SER A 27 -21.00 -25.29 -25.25
CA SER A 27 -21.59 -26.63 -25.31
C SER A 27 -20.66 -27.72 -25.87
N TRP A 28 -19.47 -27.39 -26.41
CA TRP A 28 -18.67 -28.35 -27.20
C TRP A 28 -17.16 -28.42 -26.93
N ASP A 29 -16.44 -27.34 -26.55
CA ASP A 29 -15.03 -27.42 -26.09
C ASP A 29 -14.60 -26.17 -25.30
N PRO A 30 -15.00 -26.04 -24.01
CA PRO A 30 -14.66 -24.90 -23.17
C PRO A 30 -13.18 -24.80 -22.75
N SER A 31 -12.35 -25.80 -23.06
CA SER A 31 -11.10 -26.05 -22.33
C SER A 31 -9.99 -25.02 -22.62
N LYS A 32 -9.78 -24.66 -23.89
CA LYS A 32 -8.65 -23.79 -24.29
C LYS A 32 -8.85 -22.33 -23.91
N LEU A 33 -10.04 -21.77 -24.18
CA LEU A 33 -10.35 -20.38 -23.85
C LEU A 33 -10.37 -20.16 -22.33
N SER A 34 -10.98 -21.09 -21.58
CA SER A 34 -10.98 -21.05 -20.11
C SER A 34 -9.55 -21.08 -19.54
N ALA A 35 -8.66 -21.91 -20.09
CA ALA A 35 -7.25 -21.94 -19.69
C ALA A 35 -6.53 -20.61 -19.96
N SER A 36 -6.73 -20.00 -21.14
CA SER A 36 -6.16 -18.69 -21.45
C SER A 36 -6.70 -17.57 -20.56
N ILE A 37 -8.00 -17.58 -20.25
CA ILE A 37 -8.61 -16.60 -19.33
C ILE A 37 -8.02 -16.75 -17.93
N ALA A 38 -7.81 -17.98 -17.45
CA ALA A 38 -7.19 -18.25 -16.16
C ALA A 38 -5.74 -17.74 -16.11
N GLU A 39 -4.96 -17.93 -17.17
CA GLU A 39 -3.58 -17.43 -17.26
C GLU A 39 -3.53 -15.89 -17.26
N LEU A 40 -4.37 -15.24 -18.07
CA LEU A 40 -4.49 -13.78 -18.11
C LEU A 40 -4.93 -13.22 -16.76
N ASN A 41 -5.90 -13.85 -16.10
CA ASN A 41 -6.33 -13.45 -14.75
C ASN A 41 -5.17 -13.51 -13.76
N LYS A 42 -4.38 -14.59 -13.77
CA LYS A 42 -3.19 -14.72 -12.91
C LYS A 42 -2.17 -13.61 -13.18
N PHE A 43 -1.93 -13.30 -14.45
CA PHE A 43 -1.00 -12.23 -14.84
C PHE A 43 -1.49 -10.85 -14.39
N VAL A 44 -2.75 -10.52 -14.65
CA VAL A 44 -3.37 -9.25 -14.23
C VAL A 44 -3.37 -9.11 -12.70
N LEU A 45 -3.69 -10.18 -11.96
CA LEU A 45 -3.58 -10.19 -10.50
C LEU A 45 -2.16 -9.90 -10.04
N SER A 46 -1.15 -10.50 -10.66
CA SER A 46 0.26 -10.20 -10.34
C SER A 46 0.60 -8.72 -10.54
N LEU A 47 0.12 -8.11 -11.63
CA LEU A 47 0.32 -6.68 -11.89
C LEU A 47 -0.40 -5.80 -10.87
N ILE A 48 -1.66 -6.11 -10.53
CA ILE A 48 -2.42 -5.41 -9.49
C ILE A 48 -1.68 -5.50 -8.16
N THR A 49 -1.25 -6.70 -7.74
CA THR A 49 -0.50 -6.89 -6.49
C THR A 49 0.78 -6.06 -6.49
N LYS A 50 1.57 -6.09 -7.57
CA LYS A 50 2.78 -5.28 -7.69
C LYS A 50 2.49 -3.78 -7.64
N LEU A 51 1.46 -3.32 -8.33
CA LEU A 51 1.07 -1.91 -8.32
C LEU A 51 0.69 -1.46 -6.92
N LEU A 52 -0.20 -2.19 -6.23
CA LEU A 52 -0.69 -1.83 -4.91
C LEU A 52 0.41 -1.90 -3.84
N THR A 53 1.26 -2.92 -3.87
CA THR A 53 2.39 -3.06 -2.92
C THR A 53 3.41 -1.95 -3.07
N ASN A 54 3.63 -1.43 -4.29
CA ASN A 54 4.52 -0.29 -4.55
C ASN A 54 3.81 1.08 -4.46
N SER A 55 2.52 1.11 -4.13
CA SER A 55 1.75 2.36 -4.06
C SER A 55 1.85 3.07 -2.70
N LEU A 56 2.26 2.37 -1.64
CA LEU A 56 2.44 3.00 -0.33
C LEU A 56 3.83 3.64 -0.24
N VAL A 57 3.86 4.96 -0.06
CA VAL A 57 5.11 5.73 0.01
C VAL A 57 5.13 6.64 1.23
N VAL A 58 6.34 7.00 1.69
CA VAL A 58 6.54 8.06 2.68
C VAL A 58 6.58 9.39 1.92
N GLU A 59 5.50 10.17 2.00
CA GLU A 59 5.40 11.49 1.33
C GLU A 59 6.20 12.55 2.09
N LYS A 60 6.18 12.53 3.43
CA LYS A 60 6.99 13.40 4.29
C LYS A 60 7.77 12.54 5.27
N GLN A 61 9.10 12.60 5.18
CA GLN A 61 10.01 11.83 6.04
C GLN A 61 9.87 12.22 7.53
N PRO A 62 10.20 11.29 8.45
CA PRO A 62 10.21 11.57 9.89
C PRO A 62 10.99 12.84 10.24
N ILE A 63 10.36 13.75 10.98
CA ILE A 63 10.99 15.02 11.37
C ILE A 63 10.47 15.53 12.72
N MET A 64 11.39 15.98 13.57
CA MET A 64 11.05 16.62 14.85
C MET A 64 10.62 18.08 14.64
N LEU A 65 9.57 18.52 15.34
CA LEU A 65 9.01 19.87 15.19
C LEU A 65 10.00 20.97 15.61
N ASN A 66 10.83 20.71 16.61
CA ASN A 66 11.84 21.64 17.11
C ASN A 66 13.12 21.70 16.25
N LEU A 67 13.27 20.82 15.25
CA LEU A 67 14.45 20.73 14.39
C LEU A 67 14.06 20.53 12.91
N PRO A 68 13.36 21.51 12.30
CA PRO A 68 12.79 21.39 10.95
C PRO A 68 13.82 21.30 9.82
N HIS A 69 15.10 21.59 10.08
CA HIS A 69 16.20 21.47 9.12
C HIS A 69 16.96 20.14 9.19
N ARG A 70 16.50 19.21 10.04
CA ARG A 70 17.16 17.91 10.29
C ARG A 70 16.16 16.75 10.18
N PRO A 71 15.64 16.44 8.98
CA PRO A 71 14.83 15.24 8.78
C PRO A 71 15.66 13.98 9.06
N LEU A 72 14.99 12.87 9.37
CA LEU A 72 15.57 11.54 9.67
C LEU A 72 16.45 11.46 10.93
N ILE A 73 16.68 12.57 11.63
CA ILE A 73 17.31 12.57 12.96
C ILE A 73 16.21 12.66 14.00
N LEU A 74 16.10 11.63 14.85
CA LEU A 74 15.11 11.56 15.92
C LEU A 74 15.80 11.49 17.27
N LYS A 75 15.23 12.17 18.27
CA LYS A 75 15.64 12.07 19.67
C LYS A 75 14.57 11.32 20.44
N THR A 76 14.98 10.34 21.25
CA THR A 76 14.06 9.60 22.13
C THR A 76 13.27 10.57 23.01
N MET A 77 12.01 10.22 23.28
CA MET A 77 11.07 11.05 24.05
C MET A 77 10.76 12.43 23.44
N VAL A 78 11.20 12.72 22.21
CA VAL A 78 10.85 13.95 21.49
C VAL A 78 9.90 13.62 20.36
N ARG A 79 8.79 14.36 20.32
CA ARG A 79 7.73 14.19 19.35
C ARG A 79 8.19 14.50 17.93
N PHE A 80 7.80 13.66 16.98
CA PHE A 80 8.02 13.88 15.56
C PHE A 80 6.75 13.65 14.73
N LYS A 81 6.84 13.96 13.43
CA LYS A 81 5.77 13.71 12.47
C LYS A 81 6.30 12.99 11.24
N VAL A 82 5.42 12.22 10.59
CA VAL A 82 5.67 11.53 9.32
C VAL A 82 4.35 11.48 8.54
N THR A 83 4.40 11.55 7.22
CA THR A 83 3.22 11.41 6.36
C THR A 83 3.45 10.30 5.36
N VAL A 84 2.50 9.37 5.30
CA VAL A 84 2.45 8.34 4.26
C VAL A 84 1.29 8.62 3.31
N ARG A 85 1.45 8.19 2.06
CA ARG A 85 0.48 8.33 0.99
C ARG A 85 0.34 7.04 0.22
N PHE A 86 -0.89 6.71 -0.16
CA PHE A 86 -1.16 5.65 -1.11
C PHE A 86 -1.46 6.22 -2.49
N LEU A 87 -0.59 5.93 -3.46
CA LEU A 87 -0.58 6.55 -4.78
C LEU A 87 -1.68 6.04 -5.72
N ALA A 88 -2.21 4.84 -5.49
CA ALA A 88 -3.40 4.34 -6.19
C ALA A 88 -4.66 4.91 -5.51
N ASN A 89 -4.95 6.18 -5.80
CA ASN A 89 -6.01 6.96 -5.17
C ASN A 89 -7.39 6.61 -5.72
N LEU A 90 -7.86 5.39 -5.48
CA LEU A 90 -9.20 4.94 -5.87
C LEU A 90 -10.21 5.14 -4.73
N PRO A 91 -11.44 5.61 -5.01
CA PRO A 91 -12.47 5.81 -3.99
C PRO A 91 -12.76 4.55 -3.15
N VAL A 92 -12.64 3.37 -3.75
CA VAL A 92 -12.84 2.08 -3.07
C VAL A 92 -11.90 1.89 -1.88
N PHE A 93 -10.73 2.53 -1.85
CA PHE A 93 -9.78 2.38 -0.75
C PHE A 93 -10.00 3.40 0.39
N ASN A 94 -10.89 4.38 0.21
CA ASN A 94 -11.12 5.40 1.22
C ASN A 94 -11.67 4.77 2.51
N GLY A 95 -11.01 5.03 3.65
CA GLY A 95 -11.42 4.47 4.93
C GLY A 95 -11.13 2.97 5.11
N LEU A 96 -10.56 2.28 4.11
CA LEU A 96 -10.31 0.83 4.19
C LEU A 96 -8.89 0.47 4.65
N LEU A 97 -7.90 1.27 4.27
CA LEU A 97 -6.49 0.94 4.46
C LEU A 97 -5.99 1.44 5.81
N LYS A 98 -5.75 0.53 6.76
CA LYS A 98 -5.14 0.81 8.06
C LYS A 98 -3.62 0.65 8.00
N VAL A 99 -2.89 1.71 8.34
CA VAL A 99 -1.42 1.75 8.40
C VAL A 99 -0.94 1.82 9.85
N LYS A 100 0.12 1.06 10.16
CA LYS A 100 0.77 1.01 11.47
C LYS A 100 2.27 1.24 11.32
N PRO A 101 2.84 2.29 11.95
CA PRO A 101 4.28 2.49 11.98
C PRO A 101 4.93 1.49 12.95
N VAL A 102 6.13 1.04 12.62
CA VAL A 102 6.97 0.16 13.44
C VAL A 102 8.43 0.59 13.31
N PHE A 103 9.19 0.48 14.40
CA PHE A 103 10.65 0.63 14.36
C PHE A 103 11.32 -0.75 14.20
N ASP A 104 12.50 -0.74 13.59
CA ASP A 104 13.44 -1.86 13.53
C ASP A 104 12.85 -3.22 13.07
N LYS A 105 11.75 -3.19 12.31
CA LYS A 105 11.13 -4.38 11.75
C LYS A 105 12.01 -4.93 10.62
N ASP A 106 12.31 -6.23 10.68
CA ASP A 106 13.06 -6.98 9.67
C ASP A 106 14.48 -6.41 9.40
N VAL A 107 15.10 -5.77 10.41
CA VAL A 107 16.49 -5.29 10.33
C VAL A 107 17.47 -6.43 10.61
N GLU A 108 18.04 -7.01 9.55
CA GLU A 108 18.96 -8.14 9.64
C GLU A 108 20.29 -7.78 10.34
N GLU A 109 20.72 -6.52 10.24
CA GLU A 109 21.93 -5.98 10.88
C GLU A 109 21.85 -5.96 12.41
N ALA A 110 20.64 -6.03 12.98
CA ALA A 110 20.46 -6.14 14.43
C ALA A 110 20.97 -7.47 15.00
N LYS A 111 21.08 -8.52 14.17
CA LYS A 111 21.50 -9.86 14.61
C LYS A 111 23.02 -10.00 14.82
N PRO A 112 23.89 -9.54 13.90
CA PRO A 112 25.34 -9.69 14.06
C PRO A 112 26.04 -8.54 14.80
N VAL A 113 25.43 -7.36 14.94
CA VAL A 113 26.11 -6.18 15.51
C VAL A 113 25.94 -6.14 17.03
N SER A 114 27.02 -6.43 17.76
CA SER A 114 27.06 -6.29 19.22
C SER A 114 26.77 -4.84 19.62
N GLY A 115 25.83 -4.65 20.55
CA GLY A 115 25.44 -3.32 21.05
C GLY A 115 24.44 -2.57 20.17
N PHE A 116 23.85 -3.19 19.14
CA PHE A 116 22.76 -2.58 18.37
C PHE A 116 21.56 -2.28 19.28
N ARG A 117 21.04 -1.05 19.22
CA ARG A 117 19.92 -0.59 20.06
C ARG A 117 18.63 -0.69 19.27
N LEU A 118 17.61 -1.26 19.89
CA LEU A 118 16.26 -1.33 19.35
C LEU A 118 15.38 -0.25 19.99
N PHE A 119 14.46 0.30 19.21
CA PHE A 119 13.50 1.29 19.65
C PHE A 119 12.08 0.81 19.39
N ASP A 120 11.13 1.32 20.18
CA ASP A 120 9.71 1.05 19.99
C ASP A 120 8.90 2.32 20.23
N PHE A 121 7.69 2.35 19.70
CA PHE A 121 6.72 3.39 19.97
C PHE A 121 6.08 3.17 21.34
N THR A 122 5.86 4.26 22.07
CA THR A 122 5.21 4.22 23.39
C THR A 122 3.70 4.01 23.31
N SER A 123 3.09 4.13 22.13
CA SER A 123 1.65 3.96 21.91
C SER A 123 1.34 3.33 20.55
N ASP A 124 0.22 2.60 20.48
CA ASP A 124 -0.27 2.00 19.23
C ASP A 124 -0.90 3.08 18.33
N ASN A 125 -0.07 3.72 17.53
CA ASN A 125 -0.47 4.83 16.67
C ASN A 125 -0.86 4.34 15.27
N SER A 126 -1.83 3.45 15.16
CA SER A 126 -2.37 3.06 13.86
C SER A 126 -3.35 4.10 13.32
N LYS A 127 -3.33 4.35 12.01
CA LYS A 127 -4.22 5.31 11.34
C LYS A 127 -4.83 4.72 10.08
N VAL A 128 -6.03 5.17 9.72
CA VAL A 128 -6.67 4.82 8.46
C VAL A 128 -6.30 5.87 7.43
N LEU A 129 -6.02 5.45 6.19
CA LEU A 129 -5.81 6.36 5.06
C LEU A 129 -7.15 6.94 4.62
N ASP A 130 -7.22 8.26 4.54
CA ASP A 130 -8.43 9.00 4.18
C ASP A 130 -8.11 10.08 3.14
N VAL A 131 -9.09 10.35 2.28
CA VAL A 131 -9.07 11.40 1.24
C VAL A 131 -9.37 12.79 1.82
N ASP A 132 -10.00 12.87 3.00
CA ASP A 132 -10.43 14.13 3.65
C ASP A 132 -9.28 15.02 4.15
N THR A 133 -8.04 14.77 3.72
CA THR A 133 -6.92 15.69 3.96
C THR A 133 -7.01 16.90 3.02
N PRO A 134 -6.65 18.12 3.47
CA PRO A 134 -6.79 19.36 2.67
C PRO A 134 -6.12 19.32 1.30
N ASP A 135 -5.03 18.54 1.19
CA ASP A 135 -4.23 18.38 -0.03
C ASP A 135 -4.78 17.29 -0.98
N GLY A 136 -5.85 16.61 -0.57
CA GLY A 136 -6.49 15.50 -1.25
C GLY A 136 -5.67 14.19 -1.28
N GLY A 137 -6.38 13.10 -1.52
CA GLY A 137 -5.82 11.77 -1.73
C GLY A 137 -5.61 10.95 -0.46
N LEU A 138 -5.51 9.63 -0.62
CA LEU A 138 -5.37 8.66 0.48
C LEU A 138 -4.06 8.85 1.27
N LYS A 139 -4.15 9.54 2.40
CA LYS A 139 -3.00 9.88 3.24
C LYS A 139 -3.25 9.56 4.71
N ALA A 140 -2.17 9.33 5.45
CA ALA A 140 -2.18 9.35 6.90
C ALA A 140 -0.97 10.15 7.38
N GLN A 141 -1.26 11.22 8.11
CA GLN A 141 -0.24 11.96 8.83
C GLN A 141 -0.20 11.46 10.26
N PHE A 142 0.95 10.97 10.69
CA PHE A 142 1.23 10.68 12.08
C PHE A 142 1.88 11.89 12.71
N GLU A 143 1.29 12.38 13.79
CA GLU A 143 1.78 13.51 14.56
C GLU A 143 1.99 13.04 15.99
N HIS A 144 2.89 13.70 16.71
CA HIS A 144 3.19 13.38 18.10
C HIS A 144 3.65 11.93 18.31
N MET A 145 4.30 11.35 17.29
CA MET A 145 5.00 10.07 17.38
C MET A 145 6.23 10.16 18.28
#